data_AF-Q0I8E7-F1
#
_entry.id   AF-Q0I8E7-F1
#
_cell.length_a   1.000
_cell.length_b   1.000
_cell.length_c   1.000
_cell.angle_alpha   90.00
_cell.angle_beta   90.00
_cell.angle_gamma   90.00
#
_symmetry.space_group_name_H-M   'P 1'
#
loop_
_entity.id
_entity.type
_entity.pdbx_description
1 polymer ?
#
loop_
_entity_poly.entity_id
_entity_poly.type
_entity_poly.pdbx_seq_one_letter_code
_entity_poly.pdbx_strand_id
1 'polypeptide(L)'
;MHQRMARRDRYDPFTSNRSTPAVLSEEFDYSASISWMDIRENLPFIDPENLSSQDVLEVLLHLFRQKPGFIDRGNEINNKETAWVNALLFRLTPAIDHDGLPAFVVEVIGSSVDRMANLRSES
;
A
#
# COMPACT_ATOMS: atom_id res chain seq x y z
N MET A 1 -29.31 -14.45 50.71
CA MET A 1 -30.38 -13.42 50.61
C MET A 1 -29.72 -12.05 50.74
N HIS A 2 -29.84 -11.22 49.70
CA HIS A 2 -29.81 -9.74 49.62
C HIS A 2 -29.15 -8.92 50.75
N GLN A 3 -28.47 -7.78 50.58
CA GLN A 3 -28.03 -6.90 49.49
C GLN A 3 -27.58 -5.63 50.26
N ARG A 4 -26.51 -4.92 49.86
CA ARG A 4 -26.49 -3.44 49.69
C ARG A 4 -25.10 -2.84 49.49
N MET A 5 -25.07 -2.03 48.45
CA MET A 5 -24.02 -1.20 47.88
C MET A 5 -23.54 -0.09 48.81
N ALA A 6 -22.28 0.35 48.61
CA ALA A 6 -21.99 1.73 48.19
C ALA A 6 -20.48 1.95 48.02
N ARG A 7 -20.01 2.09 46.77
CA ARG A 7 -18.94 3.03 46.43
C ARG A 7 -19.27 3.66 45.07
N ARG A 8 -19.63 4.94 45.11
CA ARG A 8 -19.67 5.82 43.96
C ARG A 8 -18.24 6.31 43.76
N ASP A 9 -17.57 5.82 42.73
CA ASP A 9 -16.42 6.50 42.15
C ASP A 9 -16.75 6.86 40.70
N ARG A 10 -16.20 8.01 40.34
CA ARG A 10 -16.64 8.91 39.27
C ARG A 10 -16.38 8.34 37.87
N TYR A 11 -17.17 8.83 36.94
CA TYR A 11 -16.95 8.75 35.50
C TYR A 11 -15.60 9.41 35.14
N ASP A 12 -14.77 8.71 34.38
CA ASP A 12 -13.70 9.30 33.57
C ASP A 12 -13.81 8.72 32.14
N PRO A 13 -14.15 9.53 31.12
CA PRO A 13 -14.47 9.03 29.78
C PRO A 13 -13.29 9.23 28.82
N PHE A 14 -12.18 8.51 28.97
CA PHE A 14 -11.16 8.49 27.91
C PHE A 14 -10.40 7.16 27.86
N THR A 15 -10.17 6.72 26.61
CA THR A 15 -9.40 5.55 26.16
C THR A 15 -10.11 4.20 26.21
N SER A 16 -11.10 4.03 25.32
CA SER A 16 -11.43 2.71 24.79
C SER A 16 -10.27 2.23 23.89
N ASN A 17 -9.19 1.79 24.52
CA ASN A 17 -8.19 0.95 23.89
C ASN A 17 -8.70 -0.50 23.98
N ARG A 18 -9.42 -0.95 22.95
CA ARG A 18 -9.48 -2.39 22.68
C ARG A 18 -9.78 -2.65 21.20
N SER A 19 -8.69 -2.95 20.52
CA SER A 19 -8.61 -3.91 19.42
C SER A 19 -9.41 -3.54 18.18
N THR A 20 -8.73 -2.85 17.25
CA THR A 20 -8.98 -3.10 15.83
C THR A 20 -9.07 -4.61 15.61
N PRO A 21 -10.15 -5.12 15.01
CA PRO A 21 -10.30 -6.55 14.84
C PRO A 21 -9.19 -7.02 13.91
N ALA A 22 -8.57 -8.14 14.29
CA ALA A 22 -7.65 -8.90 13.46
C ALA A 22 -8.39 -9.39 12.19
N VAL A 23 -8.55 -8.51 11.21
CA VAL A 23 -9.00 -8.78 9.85
C VAL A 23 -7.89 -8.33 8.88
N LEU A 24 -6.66 -8.76 9.14
CA LEU A 24 -5.53 -8.62 8.22
C LEU A 24 -4.78 -9.96 8.17
N SER A 25 -5.54 -11.03 8.00
CA SER A 25 -4.97 -12.33 7.70
C SER A 25 -5.19 -12.54 6.19
N GLU A 26 -4.10 -12.38 5.44
CA GLU A 26 -3.95 -12.55 3.98
C GLU A 26 -4.20 -11.32 3.06
N GLU A 27 -3.92 -10.09 3.50
CA GLU A 27 -3.68 -9.02 2.51
C GLU A 27 -2.28 -9.20 1.90
N PHE A 28 -2.19 -9.25 0.57
CA PHE A 28 -0.92 -9.36 -0.14
C PHE A 28 0.04 -8.24 0.28
N ASP A 29 1.31 -8.58 0.55
CA ASP A 29 2.31 -7.60 0.97
C ASP A 29 2.77 -6.76 -0.23
N TYR A 30 2.31 -5.52 -0.31
CA TYR A 30 2.72 -4.56 -1.33
C TYR A 30 3.98 -3.75 -0.98
N SER A 31 4.64 -4.00 0.15
CA SER A 31 5.89 -3.30 0.46
C SER A 31 6.97 -3.66 -0.57
N ALA A 32 7.60 -2.65 -1.17
CA ALA A 32 8.67 -2.86 -2.14
C ALA A 32 9.55 -1.61 -2.26
N SER A 33 10.75 -1.81 -2.77
CA SER A 33 11.68 -0.75 -3.15
C SER A 33 12.49 -1.20 -4.35
N ILE A 34 12.95 -0.27 -5.16
CA ILE A 34 13.81 -0.55 -6.32
C ILE A 34 14.87 0.54 -6.45
N SER A 35 16.13 0.15 -6.66
CA SER A 35 17.19 1.13 -6.92
C SER A 35 17.07 1.70 -8.32
N TRP A 36 17.64 2.88 -8.55
CA TRP A 36 17.70 3.45 -9.92
C TRP A 36 18.56 2.59 -10.86
N MET A 37 19.54 1.86 -10.33
CA MET A 37 20.34 0.92 -11.12
C MET A 37 19.48 -0.26 -11.59
N ASP A 38 18.66 -0.83 -10.70
CA ASP A 38 17.76 -1.93 -11.04
C ASP A 38 16.69 -1.50 -12.05
N ILE A 39 16.18 -0.27 -11.97
CA ILE A 39 15.28 0.29 -13.00
C ILE A 39 15.97 0.30 -14.35
N ARG A 40 17.20 0.84 -14.42
CA ARG A 40 17.94 0.93 -15.70
C ARG A 40 18.30 -0.45 -16.26
N GLU A 41 18.52 -1.44 -15.41
CA GLU A 41 18.84 -2.81 -15.81
C GLU A 41 17.60 -3.59 -16.29
N ASN A 42 16.48 -3.49 -15.55
CA ASN A 42 15.30 -4.33 -15.77
C ASN A 42 14.20 -3.65 -16.59
N LEU A 43 14.19 -2.32 -16.62
CA LEU A 43 13.22 -1.47 -17.31
C LEU A 43 13.96 -0.42 -18.16
N PRO A 44 14.71 -0.84 -19.20
CA PRO A 44 15.69 0.00 -19.90
C PRO A 44 15.10 1.21 -20.66
N PHE A 45 13.78 1.28 -20.80
CA PHE A 45 13.07 2.39 -21.43
C PHE A 45 12.55 3.42 -20.42
N ILE A 46 12.69 3.16 -19.12
CA ILE A 46 12.26 4.05 -18.04
C ILE A 46 13.47 4.86 -17.55
N ASP A 47 13.33 6.18 -17.55
CA ASP A 47 14.29 7.08 -16.93
C ASP A 47 13.85 7.39 -15.48
N PRO A 48 14.55 6.87 -14.45
CA PRO A 48 14.18 7.10 -13.06
C PRO A 48 14.28 8.58 -12.64
N GLU A 49 15.00 9.42 -13.40
CA GLU A 49 15.11 10.86 -13.15
C GLU A 49 13.90 11.64 -13.67
N ASN A 50 13.14 11.07 -14.61
CA ASN A 50 12.04 11.75 -15.28
C ASN A 50 10.89 10.79 -15.64
N LEU A 51 10.25 10.24 -14.61
CA LEU A 51 9.12 9.33 -14.78
C LEU A 51 7.92 10.04 -15.42
N SER A 52 7.36 9.39 -16.45
CA SER A 52 5.98 9.64 -16.88
C SER A 52 4.99 8.92 -15.97
N SER A 53 3.72 9.29 -16.05
CA SER A 53 2.66 8.60 -15.28
C SER A 53 2.54 7.11 -15.67
N GLN A 54 2.90 6.75 -16.90
CA GLN A 54 2.92 5.36 -17.36
C GLN A 54 4.07 4.59 -16.70
N ASP A 55 5.26 5.20 -16.62
CA ASP A 55 6.45 4.58 -16.04
C ASP A 55 6.24 4.25 -14.55
N VAL A 56 5.55 5.13 -13.81
CA VAL A 56 5.20 4.88 -12.40
C VAL A 56 4.40 3.58 -12.27
N LEU A 57 3.37 3.41 -13.10
CA LEU A 57 2.55 2.19 -13.08
C LEU A 57 3.39 0.97 -13.47
N GLU A 58 4.24 1.09 -14.49
CA GLU A 58 5.08 -0.01 -14.94
C GLU A 58 6.09 -0.47 -13.88
N VAL A 59 6.73 0.47 -13.17
CA VAL A 59 7.63 0.18 -12.04
C VAL A 59 6.88 -0.55 -10.91
N LEU A 60 5.69 -0.08 -10.54
CA LEU A 60 4.86 -0.72 -9.51
C LEU A 60 4.47 -2.15 -9.90
N LEU A 61 3.99 -2.35 -11.13
CA LEU A 61 3.63 -3.68 -11.64
C LEU A 61 4.85 -4.60 -11.73
N HIS A 62 6.01 -4.08 -12.14
CA HIS A 62 7.26 -4.83 -12.17
C HIS A 62 7.61 -5.36 -10.77
N LEU A 63 7.59 -4.50 -9.75
CA LEU A 63 7.85 -4.86 -8.36
C LEU A 63 6.86 -5.91 -7.83
N PHE A 64 5.55 -5.70 -8.03
CA PHE A 64 4.55 -6.61 -7.48
C PHE A 64 4.55 -7.97 -8.16
N ARG A 65 4.79 -8.05 -9.47
CA ARG A 65 4.87 -9.32 -10.22
C ARG A 65 6.02 -10.22 -9.79
N GLN A 66 7.05 -9.66 -9.15
CA GLN A 66 8.14 -10.47 -8.58
C GLN A 66 7.74 -11.18 -7.28
N LYS A 67 6.70 -10.72 -6.59
CA LYS A 67 6.31 -11.27 -5.28
C LYS A 67 5.34 -12.45 -5.45
N PRO A 68 5.55 -13.57 -4.74
CA PRO A 68 4.69 -14.73 -4.85
C PRO A 68 3.26 -14.40 -4.39
N GLY A 69 2.27 -14.88 -5.13
CA GLY A 69 0.86 -14.65 -4.83
C GLY A 69 0.30 -13.32 -5.35
N PHE A 70 1.08 -12.51 -6.07
CA PHE A 70 0.53 -11.34 -6.75
C PHE A 70 -0.42 -11.77 -7.87
N ILE A 71 -1.63 -11.23 -7.85
CA ILE A 71 -2.61 -11.38 -8.92
C ILE A 71 -3.01 -9.97 -9.33
N ASP A 72 -2.75 -9.60 -10.59
CA ASP A 72 -3.18 -8.35 -11.18
C ASP A 72 -4.67 -8.44 -11.49
N ARG A 73 -5.50 -7.82 -10.64
CA ARG A 73 -6.96 -7.77 -10.78
C ARG A 73 -7.42 -6.50 -11.49
N GLY A 74 -6.54 -5.54 -11.70
CA GLY A 74 -6.86 -4.28 -12.36
C GLY A 74 -5.91 -3.18 -11.92
N ASN A 75 -5.53 -2.33 -12.87
CA ASN A 75 -4.61 -1.23 -12.65
C ASN A 75 -4.95 -0.03 -13.55
N GLU A 76 -4.54 1.17 -13.13
CA GLU A 76 -4.84 2.42 -13.83
C GLU A 76 -3.76 3.47 -13.58
N ILE A 77 -3.39 4.19 -14.64
CA ILE A 77 -2.52 5.37 -14.58
C ILE A 77 -3.22 6.47 -13.78
N ASN A 78 -2.51 7.15 -12.86
CA ASN A 78 -3.06 8.30 -12.15
C ASN A 78 -2.29 9.61 -12.42
N ASN A 79 -1.03 9.71 -11.98
CA ASN A 79 -0.19 10.89 -12.23
C ASN A 79 1.31 10.55 -12.15
N LYS A 80 2.17 11.58 -12.15
CA LYS A 80 3.64 11.44 -12.17
C LYS A 80 4.26 10.76 -10.95
N GLU A 81 3.51 10.53 -9.89
CA GLU A 81 4.02 9.95 -8.65
C GLU A 81 3.20 8.74 -8.19
N THR A 82 2.01 8.55 -8.74
CA THR A 82 1.03 7.57 -8.22
C THR A 82 0.34 6.77 -9.31
N ALA A 83 -0.08 5.56 -8.98
CA ALA A 83 -0.91 4.70 -9.82
C ALA A 83 -1.82 3.80 -8.98
N TRP A 84 -2.91 3.33 -9.58
CA TRP A 84 -3.82 2.37 -8.97
C TRP A 84 -3.42 0.94 -9.34
N VAL A 85 -3.36 0.05 -8.35
CA VAL A 85 -3.24 -1.40 -8.56
C VAL A 85 -4.16 -2.11 -7.56
N ASN A 86 -4.97 -3.06 -8.01
CA ASN A 86 -5.88 -3.85 -7.16
C ASN A 86 -6.74 -2.99 -6.22
N ALA A 87 -7.24 -1.86 -6.73
CA ALA A 87 -8.05 -0.88 -6.00
C ALA A 87 -7.34 -0.12 -4.86
N LEU A 88 -6.02 -0.26 -4.74
CA LEU A 88 -5.16 0.52 -3.86
C LEU A 88 -4.42 1.59 -4.67
N LEU A 89 -4.24 2.76 -4.06
CA LEU A 89 -3.47 3.87 -4.63
C LEU A 89 -2.06 3.84 -4.04
N PHE A 90 -1.07 3.68 -4.91
CA PHE A 90 0.34 3.63 -4.54
C PHE A 90 1.05 4.91 -4.96
N ARG A 91 2.08 5.28 -4.20
CA ARG A 91 3.03 6.33 -4.54
C ARG A 91 4.44 5.73 -4.63
N LEU A 92 5.21 6.15 -5.64
CA LEU A 92 6.65 5.95 -5.68
C LEU A 92 7.32 7.18 -5.06
N THR A 93 7.93 7.00 -3.89
CA THR A 93 8.63 8.07 -3.18
C THR A 93 10.13 7.92 -3.40
N PRO A 94 10.85 8.97 -3.86
CA PRO A 94 12.31 8.95 -3.93
C PRO A 94 12.92 8.72 -2.54
N ALA A 95 13.91 7.83 -2.47
CA ALA A 95 14.60 7.44 -1.24
C ALA A 95 16.08 7.18 -1.52
N ILE A 96 16.82 6.92 -0.44
CA ILE A 96 18.18 6.40 -0.48
C ILE A 96 18.15 4.98 0.09
N ASP A 97 18.72 4.02 -0.63
CA ASP A 97 18.78 2.62 -0.19
C ASP A 97 19.89 2.36 0.85
N HIS A 98 20.08 1.09 1.20
CA HIS A 98 21.05 0.67 2.21
C HIS A 98 22.52 0.85 1.77
N ASP A 99 22.77 0.96 0.46
CA ASP A 99 24.10 1.19 -0.11
C ASP A 99 24.37 2.69 -0.35
N GLY A 100 23.42 3.57 0.02
CA GLY A 100 23.54 5.00 -0.18
C GLY A 100 23.20 5.47 -1.59
N LEU A 101 22.52 4.63 -2.38
CA LEU A 101 22.18 4.91 -3.77
C LEU A 101 20.73 5.42 -3.91
N PRO A 102 20.44 6.24 -4.95
CA PRO A 102 19.07 6.65 -5.26
C PRO A 102 18.17 5.46 -5.55
N ALA A 103 16.99 5.48 -4.94
CA ALA A 103 15.98 4.43 -5.05
C ALA A 103 14.57 5.02 -5.03
N PHE A 104 13.58 4.17 -5.29
CA PHE A 104 12.18 4.43 -4.97
C PHE A 104 11.69 3.44 -3.91
N VAL A 105 10.85 3.94 -3.00
CA VAL A 105 10.06 3.13 -2.07
C VAL A 105 8.58 3.21 -2.46
N VAL A 106 7.88 2.09 -2.30
CA VAL A 106 6.43 2.02 -2.53
C VAL A 106 5.69 2.38 -1.24
N GLU A 107 4.79 3.35 -1.33
CA GLU A 107 3.86 3.72 -0.25
C GLU A 107 2.42 3.46 -0.67
N VAL A 108 1.63 2.89 0.25
CA VAL A 108 0.17 2.80 0.08
C VAL A 108 -0.45 4.07 0.67
N ILE A 109 -1.07 4.90 -0.17
CA ILE A 109 -1.59 6.21 0.24
C ILE A 109 -3.12 6.30 0.19
N GLY A 110 -3.80 5.25 -0.26
CA GLY A 110 -5.26 5.20 -0.29
C GLY A 110 -5.82 3.89 -0.83
N SER A 111 -7.14 3.76 -0.73
CA SER A 111 -7.92 2.65 -1.26
C SER A 111 -9.28 3.16 -1.75
N SER A 112 -9.89 2.46 -2.71
CA SER A 112 -11.22 2.78 -3.21
C SER A 112 -12.16 1.59 -3.07
N VAL A 113 -13.23 1.78 -2.28
CA VAL A 113 -14.27 0.76 -2.07
C VAL A 113 -15.02 0.44 -3.37
N ASP A 114 -15.29 1.45 -4.20
CA ASP A 114 -15.95 1.26 -5.50
C ASP A 114 -15.10 0.40 -6.44
N ARG A 115 -13.79 0.69 -6.51
CA ARG A 115 -12.86 -0.14 -7.30
C ARG A 115 -12.80 -1.56 -6.74
N MET A 116 -12.73 -1.74 -5.41
CA MET A 116 -12.76 -3.08 -4.79
C MET A 116 -14.03 -3.87 -5.09
N ALA A 117 -15.19 -3.20 -5.18
CA ALA A 117 -16.46 -3.83 -5.53
C ALA A 117 -16.48 -4.33 -6.99
N ASN A 118 -15.90 -3.54 -7.91
CA ASN A 118 -15.74 -3.95 -9.31
C ASN A 118 -14.84 -5.19 -9.43
N LEU A 119 -13.72 -5.24 -8.69
CA LEU A 119 -12.82 -6.40 -8.67
C LEU A 119 -13.49 -7.69 -8.18
N ARG A 120 -14.47 -7.60 -7.28
CA ARG A 120 -15.21 -8.77 -6.75
C ARG A 120 -16.33 -9.24 -7.66
N SER A 121 -16.77 -8.41 -8.59
CA SER A 121 -17.91 -8.70 -9.48
C SER A 121 -17.48 -9.41 -10.77
N GLU A 122 -16.18 -9.38 -11.09
CA GLU A 122 -15.57 -10.01 -12.27
C GLU A 122 -14.88 -11.36 -11.95
N SER A 123 -15.12 -11.91 -10.75
CA SER A 123 -14.56 -13.20 -10.28
C SER A 123 -15.40 -14.41 -10.69
#